data_AF-A0A1C5MUT2-F1
#
_entry.id   AF-A0A1C5MUT2-F1
#
_cell.length_a   1.000
_cell.length_b   1.000
_cell.length_c   1.000
_cell.angle_alpha   90.00
_cell.angle_beta   90.00
_cell.angle_gamma   90.00
#
_symmetry.space_group_name_H-M   'P 1'
#
loop_
_entity.id
_entity.type
_entity.pdbx_description
1 polymer ?
#
loop_
_entity_poly.entity_id
_entity_poly.type
_entity_poly.pdbx_seq_one_letter_code
_entity_poly.pdbx_strand_id
1 'polypeptide(L)' 'MNLTIDQKNLHLILPSKVSWVAGMLAEDRNMSTLEAVKAFYASETYKQLEKEETKMWHLGPVALYQSLLKENL' A
#
# COMPACT_ATOMS: atom_id res chain seq x y z
N MET A 1 18.00 15.37 -11.09
CA MET A 1 16.81 15.89 -10.37
C MET A 1 16.87 15.37 -8.95
N ASN A 2 16.85 16.26 -7.96
CA ASN A 2 16.75 15.86 -6.55
C ASN A 2 15.26 15.83 -6.21
N LEU A 3 14.59 14.70 -6.51
CA LEU A 3 13.18 14.52 -6.21
C LEU A 3 13.04 14.04 -4.77
N THR A 4 13.15 14.99 -3.84
CA THR A 4 12.87 14.71 -2.43
C THR A 4 11.38 14.37 -2.32
N ILE A 5 11.07 13.14 -1.88
CA ILE A 5 9.71 12.77 -1.51
C ILE A 5 9.44 13.29 -0.10
N ASP A 6 8.35 14.05 0.04
CA ASP A 6 7.85 14.59 1.30
C ASP A 6 6.33 14.32 1.41
N GLN A 7 5.73 14.68 2.55
CA GLN A 7 4.30 14.44 2.76
C GLN A 7 3.41 15.15 1.74
N LYS A 8 3.90 16.22 1.10
CA LYS A 8 3.14 17.01 0.12
C LYS A 8 3.08 16.30 -1.23
N ASN A 9 4.07 15.48 -1.58
CA ASN A 9 4.14 14.83 -2.89
C ASN A 9 4.03 13.30 -2.84
N LEU A 10 4.04 12.68 -1.66
CA LEU A 10 3.91 11.23 -1.48
C LEU A 10 2.66 10.64 -2.17
N HIS A 11 1.54 11.34 -2.13
CA HIS A 11 0.29 10.91 -2.74
C HIS A 11 0.40 10.63 -4.25
N LEU A 12 1.39 11.19 -4.95
CA LEU A 12 1.61 10.97 -6.39
C LEU A 12 2.07 9.54 -6.71
N ILE A 13 2.70 8.84 -5.76
CA ILE A 13 3.23 7.48 -5.98
C ILE A 13 2.34 6.39 -5.38
N LEU A 14 1.45 6.73 -4.44
CA LEU A 14 0.59 5.78 -3.75
C LEU A 14 -0.33 4.95 -4.68
N PRO A 15 -0.96 5.50 -5.74
CA PRO A 15 -1.89 4.72 -6.57
C PRO A 15 -1.24 3.48 -7.19
N SER A 16 0.01 3.58 -7.62
CA SER A 16 0.76 2.44 -8.16
C SER A 16 0.94 1.34 -7.10
N LYS A 17 1.33 1.71 -5.88
CA LYS A 17 1.53 0.76 -4.77
C LYS A 17 0.22 0.10 -4.35
N VAL A 18 -0.86 0.89 -4.27
CA VAL A 18 -2.21 0.37 -4.00
C VAL A 18 -2.61 -0.65 -5.06
N SER A 19 -2.42 -0.35 -6.35
CA SER A 19 -2.74 -1.27 -7.43
C SER A 19 -2.02 -2.61 -7.29
N TRP A 20 -0.72 -2.60 -6.97
CA TRP A 20 0.05 -3.82 -6.81
C TRP A 20 -0.39 -4.64 -5.58
N VAL A 21 -0.55 -3.98 -4.43
CA VAL A 21 -0.91 -4.67 -3.18
C VAL A 21 -2.34 -5.23 -3.25
N ALA A 22 -3.29 -4.44 -3.77
CA ALA A 22 -4.66 -4.90 -3.95
C ALA A 22 -4.78 -6.02 -4.99
N GLY A 23 -3.94 -6.01 -6.05
CA GLY A 23 -3.87 -7.10 -7.01
C GLY A 23 -3.47 -8.43 -6.35
N MET A 24 -2.39 -8.41 -5.58
CA MET A 24 -1.94 -9.60 -4.82
C MET A 24 -2.99 -10.09 -3.83
N LEU A 25 -3.65 -9.18 -3.11
CA LEU A 25 -4.73 -9.53 -2.17
C LEU A 25 -5.95 -10.15 -2.88
N ALA A 26 -6.35 -9.60 -4.03
CA ALA A 26 -7.47 -10.08 -4.80
C ALA A 26 -7.23 -11.51 -5.31
N GLU A 27 -6.03 -11.78 -5.83
CA GLU A 27 -5.61 -13.10 -6.29
C GLU A 27 -5.53 -14.12 -5.15
N ASP A 28 -4.84 -13.79 -4.06
CA ASP A 28 -4.63 -14.70 -2.92
C ASP A 28 -5.93 -15.09 -2.21
N ARG A 29 -6.87 -14.14 -2.07
CA ARG A 29 -8.14 -14.36 -1.37
C ARG A 29 -9.33 -14.63 -2.29
N ASN A 30 -9.10 -14.74 -3.60
CA ASN A 30 -10.15 -14.91 -4.62
C ASN A 30 -11.33 -13.93 -4.45
N MET A 31 -11.01 -12.64 -4.26
CA MET A 31 -11.98 -11.56 -4.09
C MET A 31 -11.93 -10.56 -5.25
N SER A 32 -12.94 -9.70 -5.38
CA SER A 32 -12.94 -8.68 -6.43
C SER A 32 -11.86 -7.62 -6.18
N THR A 33 -11.36 -7.00 -7.26
CA THR A 33 -10.41 -5.88 -7.17
C THR A 33 -10.95 -4.75 -6.30
N LEU A 34 -12.25 -4.47 -6.38
CA LEU A 34 -12.88 -3.40 -5.58
C LEU A 34 -12.85 -3.73 -4.08
N GLU A 35 -13.13 -4.98 -3.70
CA GLU A 35 -13.04 -5.44 -2.32
C GLU A 35 -11.60 -5.36 -1.80
N ALA A 36 -10.63 -5.82 -2.59
CA ALA A 36 -9.22 -5.78 -2.22
C ALA A 36 -8.70 -4.34 -2.02
N VAL A 37 -9.07 -3.41 -2.92
CA VAL A 37 -8.70 -1.99 -2.78
C VAL A 37 -9.32 -1.40 -1.52
N LYS A 38 -10.60 -1.67 -1.25
CA LYS A 38 -11.28 -1.20 -0.02
C LYS A 38 -10.62 -1.76 1.24
N ALA A 39 -10.32 -3.06 1.25
CA ALA A 39 -9.65 -3.72 2.36
C ALA A 39 -8.26 -3.12 2.61
N PHE A 40 -7.49 -2.87 1.54
CA PHE A 40 -6.17 -2.26 1.68
C PHE A 40 -6.24 -0.83 2.22
N TYR A 41 -7.13 0.03 1.71
CA TYR A 41 -7.31 1.39 2.24
C TYR A 41 -7.73 1.42 3.72
N ALA A 42 -8.46 0.40 4.19
CA ALA A 42 -8.87 0.30 5.59
C ALA A 42 -7.76 -0.20 6.55
N SER A 43 -6.68 -0.76 6.00
CA SER A 43 -5.58 -1.35 6.78
C SER A 43 -4.68 -0.33 7.47
N GLU A 44 -4.13 -0.70 8.61
CA GLU A 44 -3.05 0.01 9.30
C GLU A 44 -1.80 0.11 8.42
N THR A 45 -1.54 -0.92 7.61
CA THR A 45 -0.47 -0.92 6.61
C THR A 45 -0.60 0.26 5.65
N TYR A 46 -1.81 0.54 5.14
CA TYR A 46 -2.04 1.70 4.29
C TYR A 46 -1.92 3.03 5.06
N LYS A 47 -2.47 3.10 6.28
CA LYS A 47 -2.35 4.31 7.14
C LYS A 47 -0.90 4.67 7.45
N GLN A 48 -0.02 3.68 7.55
CA GLN A 48 1.41 3.92 7.70
C GLN A 48 2.05 4.28 6.35
N LEU A 49 1.66 3.62 5.26
CA LEU A 49 2.15 3.91 3.91
C LEU A 49 1.89 5.35 3.46
N GLU A 50 0.74 5.93 3.81
CA GLU A 50 0.39 7.31 3.44
C GLU A 50 1.12 8.37 4.29
N LYS A 51 1.82 7.96 5.35
CA LYS A 51 2.64 8.83 6.20
C LYS A 51 4.09 8.75 5.78
N GLU A 52 4.61 9.88 5.30
CA GLU A 52 5.98 9.96 4.79
C GLU A 52 7.03 9.62 5.85
N GLU A 53 6.79 10.01 7.10
CA GLU A 53 7.69 9.75 8.23
C GLU A 53 7.98 8.25 8.48
N THR A 54 7.05 7.36 8.12
CA THR A 54 7.22 5.90 8.29
C THR A 54 8.17 5.33 7.25
N LYS A 55 8.41 6.07 6.16
CA LYS A 55 9.21 5.66 5.00
C LYS A 55 8.74 4.34 4.37
N MET A 56 7.52 3.86 4.66
CA MET A 56 6.97 2.63 4.07
C MET A 56 6.83 2.73 2.55
N TRP A 57 6.78 3.94 2.00
CA TRP A 57 6.78 4.16 0.55
C TRP A 57 8.09 3.72 -0.12
N HIS A 58 9.20 3.52 0.61
CA HIS A 58 10.39 2.88 0.06
C HIS A 58 10.23 1.37 -0.15
N LEU A 59 9.26 0.74 0.52
CA LEU A 59 9.05 -0.69 0.42
C LEU A 59 8.51 -1.06 -0.97
N GLY A 60 9.01 -2.18 -1.48
CA GLY A 60 8.45 -2.84 -2.63
C GLY A 60 7.06 -3.43 -2.33
N PRO A 61 6.26 -3.73 -3.37
CA PRO A 61 4.89 -4.21 -3.20
C PRO A 61 4.81 -5.50 -2.37
N VAL A 62 5.73 -6.45 -2.56
CA VAL A 62 5.76 -7.73 -1.80
C VAL A 62 5.95 -7.48 -0.30
N ALA A 63 6.82 -6.55 0.08
CA ALA A 63 7.05 -6.22 1.49
C ALA A 63 5.83 -5.53 2.12
N LEU A 64 5.17 -4.64 1.38
CA LEU A 64 3.91 -4.02 1.82
C LEU A 64 2.80 -5.06 2.01
N TYR A 65 2.70 -6.02 1.09
CA TYR A 65 1.72 -7.11 1.19
C TYR A 65 2.02 -8.04 2.37
N GLN A 66 3.28 -8.34 2.66
CA GLN A 66 3.64 -9.09 3.87
C GLN A 66 3.26 -8.34 5.16
N SER A 67 3.42 -7.01 5.20
CA SER A 67 2.95 -6.20 6.33
C SER A 67 1.43 -6.29 6.49
N LEU A 68 0.70 -6.25 5.37
CA LEU A 68 -0.75 -6.41 5.35
C LEU A 68 -1.20 -7.78 5.90
N LEU A 69 -0.52 -8.86 5.49
CA LEU A 69 -0.82 -10.20 6.00
C LEU A 69 -0.52 -10.37 7.50
N LYS A 70 0.50 -9.69 8.01
CA LYS A 70 0.82 -9.68 9.45
C LYS A 70 -0.19 -8.90 10.29
N GLU A 71 -1.01 -8.06 9.67
CA GLU A 71 -2.04 -7.27 10.34
C GLU A 71 -3.26 -8.09 10.79
N ASN A 72 -3.29 -9.41 10.51
CA ASN A 72 -4.42 -10.31 10.79
C ASN A 72 -5.74 -9.85 10.12
N LEU A 73 -5.70 -9.68 8.79
CA LEU A 73 -6.91 -9.68 7.97
C LEU A 73 -7.43 -11.09 7.71
#